data_AF-A0A1G6LJS2-F1
#
_entry.id   AF-A0A1G6LJS2-F1
#
_cell.length_a   1.000
_cell.length_b   1.000
_cell.length_c   1.000
_cell.angle_alpha   90.00
_cell.angle_beta   90.00
_cell.angle_gamma   90.00
#
_symmetry.space_group_name_H-M   'P 1'
#
loop_
_entity.id
_entity.type
_entity.pdbx_description
1 polymer ?
#
loop_
_entity_poly.entity_id
_entity_poly.type
_entity_poly.pdbx_seq_one_letter_code
_entity_poly.pdbx_strand_id
1 'polypeptide(L)'
;MEQKNGKLFTELEATYPQDCSTAIKIILGKISKIRSECIQQNDLLENQQKEAKKALRLNHIYHFLQDINYTQQNTDIDLAFEAIAPLEIELSALQNRKTEIKSEEDKLKSEGEACKRINNILNHDFGHQALSLKAIETPNTQNIHFEIQRNGAKAHNLSEGEQSLISFCYFLAKIQDDLNQNKEPILWIDDPICSLDNNHIYFIYSLLENICLENKYSQIFISTHNLDFLKYLTQLTAMGKIDHRLKRERAFYQVEKNFLGSKIKKMAYHLEQNSSEFTYLFEIIYQCSLANEVNDDNHLYFYNFANNARKFLEIYTYYLFPNPILKDRQRLQKFWGERLPRIFSERINHDGSHAVTILEGKLTLRDFSEINANAKLILTKLNECNPEQYNSLLESIGAT
;
A
#
# COMPACT_ATOMS: atom_id res chain seq x y z
N MET A 1 112.26 41.98 77.92
CA MET A 1 111.72 42.90 78.95
C MET A 1 112.59 42.97 80.21
N GLU A 2 113.36 41.95 80.59
CA GLU A 2 114.29 42.02 81.76
C GLU A 2 115.45 43.01 81.61
N GLN A 3 115.87 43.35 80.38
CA GLN A 3 116.97 44.29 80.13
C GLN A 3 116.66 45.77 80.43
N LYS A 4 115.41 46.10 80.82
CA LYS A 4 115.02 47.49 81.17
C LYS A 4 115.11 47.85 82.67
N ASN A 5 115.59 46.97 83.54
CA ASN A 5 115.90 47.30 84.95
C ASN A 5 117.38 47.73 85.16
N GLY A 6 117.71 48.90 84.64
CA GLY A 6 118.91 49.65 85.06
C GLY A 6 119.12 50.93 84.26
N LYS A 7 118.77 50.94 82.97
CA LYS A 7 119.02 52.06 82.06
C LYS A 7 117.88 52.21 81.03
N LEU A 8 117.29 53.40 80.99
CA LEU A 8 116.03 53.72 80.30
C LEU A 8 116.09 53.77 78.76
N PHE A 9 117.28 53.68 78.12
CA PHE A 9 117.45 54.00 76.69
C PHE A 9 118.15 52.90 75.86
N THR A 10 117.95 51.62 76.20
CA THR A 10 118.43 50.51 75.37
C THR A 10 117.56 50.33 74.12
N GLU A 11 118.16 50.42 72.93
CA GLU A 11 117.56 49.95 71.68
C GLU A 11 117.41 48.42 71.73
N LEU A 12 116.21 47.92 71.43
CA LEU A 12 115.89 46.50 71.41
C LEU A 12 115.76 46.05 69.96
N GLU A 13 116.69 45.22 69.50
CA GLU A 13 116.57 44.56 68.21
C GLU A 13 115.49 43.48 68.27
N ALA A 14 114.50 43.60 67.40
CA ALA A 14 113.42 42.64 67.25
C ALA A 14 113.83 41.54 66.27
N THR A 15 113.77 40.28 66.70
CA THR A 15 113.88 39.11 65.83
C THR A 15 112.50 38.66 65.37
N TYR A 16 112.32 38.54 64.05
CA TYR A 16 111.08 38.05 63.44
C TYR A 16 111.21 36.57 63.04
N PRO A 17 110.15 35.76 63.19
CA PRO A 17 110.17 34.36 62.80
C PRO A 17 110.30 34.18 61.29
N GLN A 18 110.81 33.01 60.89
CA GLN A 18 111.09 32.65 59.50
C GLN A 18 109.79 32.51 58.69
N ASP A 19 109.69 33.18 57.54
CA ASP A 19 108.49 33.14 56.69
C ASP A 19 108.40 31.82 55.89
N CYS A 20 107.47 30.95 56.29
CA CYS A 20 107.20 29.65 55.67
C CYS A 20 106.09 29.70 54.59
N SER A 21 105.60 30.88 54.21
CA SER A 21 104.44 31.03 53.32
C SER A 21 104.61 30.36 51.95
N THR A 22 105.82 30.33 51.41
CA THR A 22 106.15 29.70 50.12
C THR A 22 106.03 28.18 50.18
N ALA A 23 106.55 27.54 51.22
CA ALA A 23 106.46 26.09 51.41
C ALA A 23 105.00 25.62 51.57
N ILE A 24 104.20 26.38 52.33
CA ILE A 24 102.76 26.11 52.51
C ILE A 24 102.02 26.22 51.18
N LYS A 25 102.29 27.25 50.37
CA LYS A 25 101.69 27.41 49.04
C LYS A 25 102.03 26.26 48.09
N ILE A 26 103.26 25.74 48.12
CA ILE A 26 103.67 24.58 47.32
C ILE A 26 102.90 23.33 47.73
N ILE A 27 102.77 23.06 49.04
CA ILE A 27 102.03 21.89 49.54
C ILE A 27 100.53 22.01 49.20
N LEU A 28 99.94 23.20 49.38
CA LEU A 28 98.55 23.47 49.00
C LEU A 28 98.32 23.24 47.50
N GLY A 29 99.28 23.64 46.65
CA GLY A 29 99.24 23.37 45.20
C GLY A 29 99.24 21.88 44.87
N LYS A 30 100.04 21.07 45.57
CA LYS A 30 100.04 19.60 45.43
C LYS A 30 98.72 18.99 45.86
N ILE A 31 98.18 19.42 47.01
CA ILE A 31 96.89 18.96 47.52
C ILE A 31 95.76 19.33 46.56
N SER A 32 95.75 20.54 46.00
CA SER A 32 94.74 20.95 45.02
C SER A 32 94.81 20.14 43.73
N LYS A 33 96.01 19.75 43.31
CA LYS A 33 96.20 18.89 42.13
C LYS A 33 95.61 17.49 42.37
N ILE A 34 95.98 16.86 43.49
CA ILE A 34 95.42 15.55 43.88
C ILE A 34 93.90 15.61 44.00
N ARG A 35 93.35 16.67 44.63
CA ARG A 35 91.89 16.86 44.74
C ARG A 35 91.22 16.90 43.37
N SER A 36 91.82 17.62 42.42
CA SER A 36 91.27 17.77 41.07
C SER A 36 91.31 16.45 40.30
N GLU A 37 92.39 15.68 40.43
CA GLU A 37 92.53 14.34 39.85
C GLU A 37 91.51 13.36 40.43
N CYS A 38 91.27 13.38 41.76
CA CYS A 38 90.24 12.56 42.40
C CYS A 38 88.82 12.90 41.92
N ILE A 39 88.50 14.20 41.76
CA ILE A 39 87.18 14.62 41.25
C ILE A 39 86.99 14.09 39.82
N GLN A 40 87.97 14.27 38.93
CA GLN A 40 87.90 13.76 37.57
C GLN A 40 87.74 12.24 37.50
N GLN A 41 88.43 11.49 38.36
CA GLN A 41 88.27 10.03 38.39
C GLN A 41 86.90 9.59 38.91
N ASN A 42 86.35 10.28 39.92
CA ASN A 42 85.01 9.98 40.42
C ASN A 42 83.93 10.22 39.35
N ASP A 43 84.01 11.34 38.62
CA ASP A 43 83.08 11.64 37.53
C ASP A 43 83.17 10.61 36.40
N LEU A 44 84.39 10.17 36.06
CA LEU A 44 84.61 9.12 35.06
C LEU A 44 83.99 7.78 35.52
N LEU A 45 84.21 7.41 36.79
CA LEU A 45 83.68 6.18 37.36
C LEU A 45 82.15 6.20 37.40
N GLU A 46 81.54 7.32 37.77
CA GLU A 46 80.08 7.48 37.78
C GLU A 46 79.49 7.27 36.38
N ASN A 47 80.11 7.87 35.36
CA ASN A 47 79.72 7.68 33.96
C ASN A 47 79.87 6.22 33.51
N GLN A 48 81.00 5.59 33.82
CA GLN A 48 81.23 4.17 33.49
C GLN A 48 80.21 3.26 34.16
N GLN A 49 79.87 3.51 35.42
CA GLN A 49 78.84 2.76 36.14
C GLN A 49 77.46 2.94 35.51
N LYS A 50 77.13 4.15 35.04
CA LYS A 50 75.85 4.44 34.39
C LYS A 50 75.72 3.70 33.05
N GLU A 51 76.77 3.73 32.24
CA GLU A 51 76.82 2.99 30.97
C GLU A 51 76.75 1.47 31.20
N ALA A 52 77.51 0.94 32.16
CA ALA A 52 77.47 -0.49 32.50
C ALA A 52 76.08 -0.93 32.99
N LYS A 53 75.43 -0.15 33.85
CA LYS A 53 74.05 -0.41 34.30
C LYS A 53 73.07 -0.42 33.13
N LYS A 54 73.20 0.52 32.18
CA LYS A 54 72.34 0.58 30.99
C LYS A 54 72.56 -0.64 30.09
N ALA A 55 73.82 -1.03 29.87
CA ALA A 55 74.16 -2.22 29.09
C ALA A 55 73.59 -3.50 29.70
N LEU A 56 73.70 -3.68 31.04
CA LEU A 56 73.11 -4.82 31.75
C LEU A 56 71.59 -4.87 31.61
N ARG A 57 70.90 -3.72 31.73
CA ARG A 57 69.43 -3.66 31.56
C ARG A 57 69.01 -4.03 30.13
N LEU A 58 69.71 -3.54 29.12
CA LEU A 58 69.43 -3.87 27.72
C LEU A 58 69.69 -5.35 27.43
N ASN A 59 70.75 -5.93 27.99
CA ASN A 59 71.06 -7.35 27.87
C ASN A 59 69.96 -8.22 28.52
N HIS A 60 69.48 -7.85 29.71
CA HIS A 60 68.37 -8.55 30.35
C HIS A 60 67.07 -8.48 29.53
N ILE A 61 66.76 -7.33 28.92
CA ILE A 61 65.60 -7.19 28.03
C ILE A 61 65.77 -8.09 26.80
N TYR A 62 66.96 -8.10 26.19
CA TYR A 62 67.25 -8.95 25.04
C TYR A 62 67.03 -10.44 25.35
N HIS A 63 67.57 -10.94 26.47
CA HIS A 63 67.36 -12.33 26.88
C HIS A 63 65.89 -12.62 27.17
N PHE A 64 65.19 -11.73 27.87
CA PHE A 64 63.76 -11.90 28.13
C PHE A 64 62.94 -12.01 26.85
N LEU A 65 63.23 -11.18 25.83
CA LEU A 65 62.53 -11.23 24.53
C LEU A 65 62.81 -12.55 23.78
N GLN A 66 64.00 -13.13 23.94
CA GLN A 66 64.35 -14.44 23.39
C GLN A 66 63.67 -15.57 24.16
N ASP A 67 63.68 -15.53 25.50
CA ASP A 67 63.09 -16.57 26.36
C ASP A 67 61.59 -16.75 26.11
N ILE A 68 60.88 -15.66 25.84
CA ILE A 68 59.44 -15.70 25.51
C ILE A 68 59.17 -15.91 24.02
N ASN A 69 60.22 -16.01 23.17
CA ASN A 69 60.10 -16.06 21.72
C ASN A 69 59.21 -14.94 21.14
N TYR A 70 59.39 -13.71 21.63
CA TYR A 70 58.51 -12.57 21.33
C TYR A 70 58.26 -12.36 19.83
N THR A 71 59.32 -12.47 19.03
CA THR A 71 59.25 -12.30 17.58
C THR A 71 58.39 -13.35 16.90
N GLN A 72 58.51 -14.62 17.32
CA GLN A 72 57.69 -15.70 16.77
C GLN A 72 56.24 -15.54 17.19
N GLN A 73 55.98 -15.25 18.47
CA GLN A 73 54.62 -15.04 18.99
C GLN A 73 53.89 -13.91 18.26
N ASN A 74 54.55 -12.78 18.00
CA ASN A 74 53.94 -11.70 17.20
C ASN A 74 53.65 -12.15 15.77
N THR A 75 54.57 -12.88 15.14
CA THR A 75 54.36 -13.39 13.77
C THR A 75 53.17 -14.36 13.72
N ASP A 76 53.04 -15.23 14.72
CA ASP A 76 51.92 -16.19 14.80
C ASP A 76 50.58 -15.48 15.02
N ILE A 77 50.57 -14.40 15.81
CA ILE A 77 49.39 -13.55 16.01
C ILE A 77 48.97 -12.89 14.68
N ASP A 78 49.93 -12.31 13.95
CA ASP A 78 49.65 -11.65 12.67
C ASP A 78 49.10 -12.63 11.64
N LEU A 79 49.70 -13.83 11.55
CA LEU A 79 49.23 -14.92 10.67
C LEU A 79 47.81 -15.40 11.07
N ALA A 80 47.51 -15.50 12.35
CA ALA A 80 46.18 -15.87 12.82
C ALA A 80 45.12 -14.82 12.43
N PHE A 81 45.46 -13.52 12.49
CA PHE A 81 44.56 -12.46 12.03
C PHE A 81 44.35 -12.48 10.50
N GLU A 82 45.39 -12.75 9.72
CA GLU A 82 45.26 -12.90 8.26
C GLU A 82 44.32 -14.05 7.87
N ALA A 83 44.32 -15.14 8.64
CA ALA A 83 43.46 -16.30 8.38
C ALA A 83 41.97 -16.06 8.70
N ILE A 84 41.63 -15.09 9.57
CA ILE A 84 40.24 -14.80 9.97
C ILE A 84 39.47 -14.08 8.88
N ALA A 85 40.06 -13.06 8.25
CA ALA A 85 39.42 -12.24 7.22
C ALA A 85 38.75 -13.04 6.08
N PRO A 86 39.41 -14.04 5.44
CA PRO A 86 38.77 -14.83 4.38
C PRO A 86 37.63 -15.71 4.91
N LEU A 87 37.73 -16.23 6.13
CA LEU A 87 36.68 -17.06 6.75
C LEU A 87 35.43 -16.23 7.07
N GLU A 88 35.59 -14.98 7.50
CA GLU A 88 34.45 -14.06 7.71
C GLU A 88 33.72 -13.76 6.40
N ILE A 89 34.46 -13.54 5.32
CA ILE A 89 33.88 -13.33 3.98
C ILE A 89 33.11 -14.58 3.54
N GLU A 90 33.70 -15.77 3.66
CA GLU A 90 33.05 -17.02 3.27
C GLU A 90 31.79 -17.32 4.11
N LEU A 91 31.85 -17.06 5.42
CA LEU A 91 30.71 -17.21 6.32
C LEU A 91 29.58 -16.23 5.97
N SER A 92 29.90 -14.99 5.62
CA SER A 92 28.89 -14.01 5.17
C SER A 92 28.23 -14.44 3.84
N ALA A 93 29.02 -14.98 2.91
CA ALA A 93 28.50 -15.48 1.63
C ALA A 93 27.58 -16.69 1.83
N LEU A 94 27.94 -17.62 2.73
CA LEU A 94 27.10 -18.76 3.09
C LEU A 94 25.80 -18.34 3.77
N GLN A 95 25.84 -17.33 4.64
CA GLN A 95 24.65 -16.80 5.29
C GLN A 95 23.68 -16.17 4.28
N ASN A 96 24.19 -15.37 3.34
CA ASN A 96 23.38 -14.80 2.25
C ASN A 96 22.74 -15.89 1.38
N ARG A 97 23.52 -16.91 1.00
CA ARG A 97 23.00 -18.06 0.24
C ARG A 97 21.88 -18.80 0.99
N LYS A 98 22.04 -18.97 2.30
CA LYS A 98 21.02 -19.62 3.15
C LYS A 98 19.74 -18.80 3.24
N THR A 99 19.84 -17.47 3.30
CA THR A 99 18.66 -16.59 3.30
C THR A 99 17.93 -16.61 1.95
N GLU A 100 18.67 -16.64 0.83
CA GLU A 100 18.10 -16.76 -0.51
C GLU A 100 17.34 -18.10 -0.67
N ILE A 101 17.97 -19.22 -0.32
CA ILE A 101 17.34 -20.55 -0.38
C ILE A 101 16.03 -20.59 0.41
N LYS A 102 16.04 -20.06 1.64
CA LYS A 102 14.84 -20.03 2.47
C LYS A 102 13.72 -19.19 1.84
N SER A 103 14.06 -18.02 1.29
CA SER A 103 13.09 -17.18 0.58
C SER A 103 12.47 -17.89 -0.63
N GLU A 104 13.24 -18.70 -1.36
CA GLU A 104 12.74 -19.44 -2.52
C GLU A 104 11.88 -20.64 -2.11
N GLU A 105 12.25 -21.36 -1.05
CA GLU A 105 11.43 -22.43 -0.47
C GLU A 105 10.05 -21.93 -0.01
N ASP A 106 10.01 -20.73 0.58
CA ASP A 106 8.76 -20.11 1.03
C ASP A 106 7.86 -19.71 -0.16
N LYS A 107 8.44 -19.24 -1.28
CA LYS A 107 7.69 -18.97 -2.52
C LYS A 107 7.09 -20.25 -3.12
N LEU A 108 7.88 -21.33 -3.20
CA LEU A 108 7.41 -22.62 -3.73
C LEU A 108 6.23 -23.18 -2.92
N LYS A 109 6.30 -23.08 -1.59
CA LYS A 109 5.19 -23.49 -0.71
C LYS A 109 3.96 -22.61 -0.89
N SER A 110 4.14 -21.30 -1.01
CA SER A 110 3.04 -20.35 -1.21
C SER A 110 2.30 -20.61 -2.53
N GLU A 111 3.00 -20.81 -3.64
CA GLU A 111 2.36 -21.01 -4.96
C GLU A 111 1.67 -22.38 -5.09
N GLY A 112 2.23 -23.43 -4.49
CA GLY A 112 1.57 -24.74 -4.42
C GLY A 112 0.29 -24.71 -3.57
N GLU A 113 0.31 -24.00 -2.44
CA GLU A 113 -0.87 -23.76 -1.61
C GLU A 113 -1.89 -22.83 -2.31
N ALA A 114 -1.42 -21.81 -3.03
CA ALA A 114 -2.28 -20.95 -3.85
C ALA A 114 -3.03 -21.77 -4.92
N CYS A 115 -2.34 -22.68 -5.60
CA CYS A 115 -2.94 -23.62 -6.55
C CYS A 115 -4.09 -24.44 -5.92
N LYS A 116 -3.85 -24.98 -4.71
CA LYS A 116 -4.87 -25.72 -3.96
C LYS A 116 -6.06 -24.85 -3.60
N ARG A 117 -5.81 -23.62 -3.12
CA ARG A 117 -6.87 -22.67 -2.76
C ARG A 117 -7.70 -22.25 -3.97
N ILE A 118 -7.05 -21.92 -5.09
CA ILE A 118 -7.74 -21.59 -6.34
C ILE A 118 -8.61 -22.77 -6.79
N ASN A 119 -8.07 -23.99 -6.74
CA ASN A 119 -8.86 -25.19 -7.05
C ASN A 119 -10.01 -25.41 -6.08
N ASN A 120 -9.87 -25.07 -4.80
CA ASN A 120 -10.98 -25.16 -3.86
C ASN A 120 -12.08 -24.16 -4.22
N ILE A 121 -11.72 -22.90 -4.53
CA ILE A 121 -12.67 -21.87 -4.98
C ILE A 121 -13.38 -22.33 -6.27
N LEU A 122 -12.63 -22.81 -7.26
CA LEU A 122 -13.18 -23.27 -8.54
C LEU A 122 -14.06 -24.53 -8.40
N ASN A 123 -13.69 -25.49 -7.55
CA ASN A 123 -14.43 -26.76 -7.44
C ASN A 123 -15.64 -26.68 -6.49
N HIS A 124 -15.52 -25.94 -5.39
CA HIS A 124 -16.54 -25.88 -4.35
C HIS A 124 -17.65 -24.88 -4.71
N ASP A 125 -17.28 -23.71 -5.23
CA ASP A 125 -18.22 -22.60 -5.40
C ASP A 125 -18.79 -22.51 -6.82
N PHE A 126 -18.16 -23.17 -7.80
CA PHE A 126 -18.52 -23.04 -9.21
C PHE A 126 -19.38 -24.20 -9.76
N GLY A 127 -19.32 -25.40 -9.18
CA GLY A 127 -19.96 -26.60 -9.78
C GLY A 127 -19.41 -26.98 -11.17
N HIS A 128 -18.57 -26.14 -11.76
CA HIS A 128 -17.77 -26.38 -12.95
C HIS A 128 -16.52 -27.16 -12.56
N GLN A 129 -16.71 -28.45 -12.24
CA GLN A 129 -15.63 -29.43 -12.05
C GLN A 129 -14.71 -29.59 -13.27
N ALA A 130 -15.02 -28.88 -14.37
CA ALA A 130 -14.24 -28.90 -15.58
C ALA A 130 -12.92 -28.16 -15.42
N LEU A 131 -12.82 -27.02 -14.73
CA LEU A 131 -11.59 -26.22 -14.71
C LEU A 131 -10.75 -26.43 -13.45
N SER A 132 -9.46 -26.70 -13.62
CA SER A 132 -8.51 -26.79 -12.52
C SER A 132 -7.16 -26.18 -12.90
N LEU A 133 -6.41 -25.72 -11.90
CA LEU A 133 -5.05 -25.24 -12.03
C LEU A 133 -4.08 -26.29 -11.50
N LYS A 134 -2.98 -26.49 -12.23
CA LYS A 134 -1.88 -27.34 -11.82
C LYS A 134 -0.58 -26.55 -11.88
N ALA A 135 0.15 -26.51 -10.78
CA ALA A 135 1.51 -25.99 -10.77
C ALA A 135 2.42 -27.00 -11.49
N ILE A 136 3.08 -26.55 -12.56
CA ILE A 136 4.11 -27.31 -13.28
C ILE A 136 5.45 -26.65 -13.01
N GLU A 137 6.37 -27.45 -12.47
CA GLU A 137 7.77 -27.08 -12.34
C GLU A 137 8.48 -27.35 -13.66
N THR A 138 9.19 -26.35 -14.15
CA THR A 138 10.01 -26.50 -15.36
C THR A 138 11.41 -26.92 -14.90
N PRO A 139 11.94 -28.09 -15.31
CA PRO A 139 13.19 -28.63 -14.74
C PRO A 139 14.42 -27.70 -14.88
N ASN A 140 14.39 -26.76 -15.83
CA ASN A 140 15.54 -25.91 -16.18
C ASN A 140 15.30 -24.40 -16.02
N THR A 141 14.12 -23.98 -15.59
CA THR A 141 13.82 -22.57 -15.29
C THR A 141 13.08 -22.53 -13.97
N GLN A 142 13.60 -21.74 -13.02
CA GLN A 142 13.03 -21.53 -11.67
C GLN A 142 11.65 -20.86 -11.65
N ASN A 143 10.93 -20.88 -12.78
CA ASN A 143 9.58 -20.35 -12.91
C ASN A 143 8.58 -21.49 -12.79
N ILE A 144 7.70 -21.37 -11.79
CA ILE A 144 6.48 -22.16 -11.69
C ILE A 144 5.52 -21.65 -12.77
N HIS A 145 5.02 -22.56 -13.59
CA HIS A 145 3.97 -22.24 -14.55
C HIS A 145 2.66 -22.86 -14.08
N PHE A 146 1.58 -22.08 -14.14
CA PHE A 146 0.24 -22.61 -13.95
C PHE A 146 -0.25 -23.18 -15.27
N GLU A 147 -0.55 -24.47 -15.27
CA GLU A 147 -1.30 -25.10 -16.35
C GLU A 147 -2.78 -25.15 -15.97
N ILE A 148 -3.62 -24.59 -16.82
CA ILE A 148 -5.06 -24.68 -16.68
C ILE A 148 -5.52 -25.94 -17.42
N GLN A 149 -6.29 -26.78 -16.73
CA GLN A 149 -6.83 -28.03 -17.23
C GLN A 149 -8.35 -27.94 -17.33
N ARG A 150 -8.91 -28.44 -18.44
CA ARG A 150 -10.33 -28.66 -18.65
C ARG A 150 -10.59 -30.18 -18.65
N ASN A 151 -11.39 -30.68 -17.71
CA ASN A 151 -11.68 -32.11 -17.50
C ASN A 151 -10.40 -32.97 -17.39
N GLY A 152 -9.36 -32.46 -16.72
CA GLY A 152 -8.08 -33.15 -16.56
C GLY A 152 -7.14 -33.13 -17.78
N ALA A 153 -7.54 -32.48 -18.87
CA ALA A 153 -6.70 -32.25 -20.05
C ALA A 153 -6.29 -30.78 -20.16
N LYS A 154 -5.12 -30.48 -20.73
CA LYS A 154 -4.66 -29.10 -20.90
C LYS A 154 -5.66 -28.25 -21.70
N ALA A 155 -6.06 -27.13 -21.14
CA ALA A 155 -6.90 -26.15 -21.84
C ALA A 155 -6.02 -25.31 -22.78
N HIS A 156 -6.24 -25.43 -24.09
CA HIS A 156 -5.51 -24.63 -25.08
C HIS A 156 -6.13 -23.25 -25.31
N ASN A 157 -7.46 -23.15 -25.15
CA ASN A 157 -8.21 -21.92 -25.35
C ASN A 157 -9.11 -21.67 -24.13
N LEU A 158 -9.07 -20.44 -23.63
CA LEU A 158 -9.93 -19.94 -22.57
C LEU A 158 -10.83 -18.85 -23.16
N SER A 159 -12.09 -18.86 -22.77
CA SER A 159 -12.98 -17.72 -22.99
C SER A 159 -12.52 -16.52 -22.14
N GLU A 160 -12.90 -15.30 -22.55
CA GLU A 160 -12.62 -14.08 -21.78
C GLU A 160 -13.19 -14.15 -20.35
N GLY A 161 -14.35 -14.79 -20.19
CA GLY A 161 -14.95 -15.05 -18.88
C GLY A 161 -14.08 -15.98 -18.02
N GLU A 162 -13.60 -17.10 -18.57
CA GLU A 162 -12.69 -18.01 -17.86
C GLU A 162 -11.37 -17.33 -17.49
N GLN A 163 -10.84 -16.46 -18.35
CA GLN A 163 -9.61 -15.71 -18.08
C GLN A 163 -9.77 -14.73 -16.91
N SER A 164 -10.83 -13.92 -16.91
CA SER A 164 -11.10 -12.99 -15.82
C SER A 164 -11.41 -13.71 -14.51
N LEU A 165 -12.16 -14.82 -14.58
CA LEU A 165 -12.46 -15.67 -13.43
C LEU A 165 -11.19 -16.20 -12.76
N ILE A 166 -10.30 -16.83 -13.53
CA ILE A 166 -9.07 -17.41 -13.01
C ILE A 166 -8.15 -16.31 -12.45
N SER A 167 -8.09 -15.16 -13.13
CA SER A 167 -7.31 -14.01 -12.66
C SER A 167 -7.83 -13.48 -11.33
N PHE A 168 -9.16 -13.41 -11.16
CA PHE A 168 -9.78 -12.99 -9.91
C PHE A 168 -9.54 -14.02 -8.79
N CYS A 169 -9.71 -15.32 -9.06
CA CYS A 169 -9.40 -16.36 -8.07
C CYS A 169 -7.92 -16.34 -7.65
N TYR A 170 -7.00 -16.10 -8.58
CA TYR A 170 -5.58 -15.94 -8.28
C TYR A 170 -5.32 -14.72 -7.38
N PHE A 171 -5.96 -13.58 -7.69
CA PHE A 171 -5.90 -12.40 -6.83
C PHE A 171 -6.37 -12.71 -5.40
N LEU A 172 -7.50 -13.41 -5.24
CA LEU A 172 -8.00 -13.81 -3.91
C LEU A 172 -7.03 -14.72 -3.16
N ALA A 173 -6.49 -15.74 -3.83
CA ALA A 173 -5.53 -16.65 -3.21
C ALA A 173 -4.27 -15.90 -2.72
N LYS A 174 -3.82 -14.90 -3.48
CA LYS A 174 -2.64 -14.08 -3.15
C LYS A 174 -2.90 -13.15 -1.96
N ILE A 175 -4.04 -12.46 -1.92
CA ILE A 175 -4.36 -11.58 -0.79
C ILE A 175 -4.70 -12.36 0.48
N GLN A 176 -5.15 -13.62 0.36
CA GLN A 176 -5.55 -14.42 1.52
C GLN A 176 -4.42 -14.57 2.55
N ASP A 177 -3.17 -14.64 2.12
CA ASP A 177 -2.04 -14.74 3.04
C ASP A 177 -1.84 -13.43 3.84
N ASP A 178 -2.07 -12.27 3.21
CA ASP A 178 -2.08 -10.97 3.90
C ASP A 178 -3.29 -10.81 4.82
N LEU A 179 -4.47 -11.29 4.40
CA LEU A 179 -5.68 -11.31 5.23
C LEU A 179 -5.48 -12.22 6.45
N ASN A 180 -4.89 -13.41 6.29
CA ASN A 180 -4.62 -14.36 7.37
C ASN A 180 -3.57 -13.86 8.36
N GLN A 181 -2.62 -13.03 7.90
CA GLN A 181 -1.62 -12.37 8.73
C GLN A 181 -2.15 -11.09 9.40
N ASN A 182 -3.46 -10.77 9.25
CA ASN A 182 -4.09 -9.55 9.77
C ASN A 182 -3.34 -8.27 9.38
N LYS A 183 -2.84 -8.20 8.14
CA LYS A 183 -2.17 -6.99 7.63
C LYS A 183 -3.15 -5.86 7.27
N GLU A 184 -4.45 -6.16 7.25
CA GLU A 184 -5.54 -5.22 6.94
C GLU A 184 -5.31 -4.41 5.66
N PRO A 185 -5.09 -5.05 4.49
CA PRO A 185 -4.76 -4.33 3.26
C PRO A 185 -5.88 -3.40 2.79
N ILE A 186 -5.52 -2.42 1.94
CA ILE A 186 -6.49 -1.66 1.14
C ILE A 186 -6.66 -2.38 -0.19
N LEU A 187 -7.90 -2.76 -0.51
CA LEU A 187 -8.24 -3.53 -1.70
C LEU A 187 -8.85 -2.60 -2.76
N TRP A 188 -8.38 -2.71 -4.00
CA TRP A 188 -8.94 -2.03 -5.16
C TRP A 188 -9.26 -3.06 -6.24
N ILE A 189 -10.54 -3.15 -6.61
CA ILE A 189 -11.05 -4.13 -7.56
C ILE A 189 -11.74 -3.37 -8.69
N ASP A 190 -11.11 -3.35 -9.86
CA ASP A 190 -11.64 -2.67 -11.04
C ASP A 190 -12.36 -3.65 -11.97
N ASP A 191 -13.66 -3.44 -12.14
CA ASP A 191 -14.54 -4.13 -13.06
C ASP A 191 -14.34 -5.65 -13.10
N PRO A 192 -14.63 -6.36 -11.99
CA PRO A 192 -14.27 -7.77 -11.83
C PRO A 192 -15.12 -8.73 -12.68
N ILE A 193 -15.97 -8.23 -13.58
CA ILE A 193 -16.86 -9.03 -14.43
C ILE A 193 -16.62 -8.72 -15.92
N CYS A 194 -16.71 -9.76 -16.75
CA CYS A 194 -16.74 -9.61 -18.21
C CYS A 194 -18.18 -9.64 -18.72
N SER A 195 -18.51 -8.74 -19.64
CA SER A 195 -19.85 -8.20 -19.97
C SER A 195 -20.92 -9.16 -20.53
N LEU A 196 -20.82 -10.49 -20.37
CA LEU A 196 -21.64 -11.42 -21.16
C LEU A 196 -22.29 -12.61 -20.42
N ASP A 197 -21.96 -12.92 -19.17
CA ASP A 197 -22.58 -14.06 -18.47
C ASP A 197 -23.15 -13.70 -17.10
N ASN A 198 -24.48 -13.75 -16.98
CA ASN A 198 -25.20 -13.52 -15.73
C ASN A 198 -24.79 -14.49 -14.62
N ASN A 199 -24.34 -15.70 -14.95
CA ASN A 199 -23.83 -16.65 -13.95
C ASN A 199 -22.51 -16.18 -13.35
N HIS A 200 -21.65 -15.53 -14.15
CA HIS A 200 -20.38 -14.98 -13.67
C HIS A 200 -20.60 -13.80 -12.71
N ILE A 201 -21.66 -12.99 -12.90
CA ILE A 201 -22.00 -11.88 -12.01
C ILE A 201 -22.25 -12.38 -10.59
N TYR A 202 -23.08 -13.41 -10.42
CA TYR A 202 -23.42 -13.95 -9.12
C TYR A 202 -22.20 -14.56 -8.41
N PHE A 203 -21.30 -15.20 -9.15
CA PHE A 203 -20.08 -15.77 -8.60
C PHE A 203 -19.12 -14.71 -8.08
N ILE A 204 -18.83 -13.68 -8.88
CA ILE A 204 -17.96 -12.59 -8.45
C ILE A 204 -18.59 -11.88 -7.24
N TYR A 205 -19.90 -11.71 -7.24
CA TYR A 205 -20.63 -11.19 -6.09
C TYR A 205 -20.44 -12.07 -4.84
N SER A 206 -20.60 -13.40 -4.92
CA SER A 206 -20.45 -14.28 -3.75
C SER A 206 -19.03 -14.27 -3.19
N LEU A 207 -18.02 -14.19 -4.05
CA LEU A 207 -16.63 -14.04 -3.62
C LEU A 207 -16.38 -12.70 -2.93
N LEU A 208 -16.87 -11.60 -3.49
CA LEU A 208 -16.78 -10.28 -2.87
C LEU A 208 -17.51 -10.24 -1.52
N GLU A 209 -18.66 -10.87 -1.44
CA GLU A 209 -19.44 -11.01 -0.21
C GLU A 209 -18.64 -11.76 0.85
N ASN A 210 -17.97 -12.87 0.50
CA ASN A 210 -17.10 -13.59 1.43
C ASN A 210 -15.95 -12.73 1.96
N ILE A 211 -15.27 -11.98 1.08
CA ILE A 211 -14.22 -11.04 1.50
C ILE A 211 -14.82 -10.00 2.46
N CYS A 212 -15.99 -9.47 2.12
CA CYS A 212 -16.70 -8.52 2.97
C CYS A 212 -17.05 -9.12 4.33
N LEU A 213 -17.50 -10.38 4.40
CA LEU A 213 -17.82 -11.06 5.65
C LEU A 213 -16.58 -11.35 6.52
N GLU A 214 -15.43 -11.64 5.91
CA GLU A 214 -14.18 -11.90 6.64
C GLU A 214 -13.67 -10.69 7.42
N ASN A 215 -13.96 -9.47 6.95
CA ASN A 215 -13.61 -8.21 7.61
C ASN A 215 -12.11 -7.94 7.84
N LYS A 216 -11.21 -8.66 7.17
CA LYS A 216 -9.76 -8.57 7.43
C LYS A 216 -9.03 -7.52 6.57
N TYR A 217 -9.70 -6.42 6.25
CA TYR A 217 -9.17 -5.37 5.37
C TYR A 217 -9.47 -3.97 5.91
N SER A 218 -8.60 -2.99 5.61
CA SER A 218 -8.80 -1.60 6.01
C SER A 218 -9.93 -0.94 5.21
N GLN A 219 -9.84 -1.02 3.88
CA GLN A 219 -10.80 -0.42 2.96
C GLN A 219 -10.90 -1.23 1.67
N ILE A 220 -12.08 -1.24 1.07
CA ILE A 220 -12.33 -1.87 -0.24
C ILE A 220 -12.93 -0.85 -1.19
N PHE A 221 -12.37 -0.76 -2.39
CA PHE A 221 -12.88 0.03 -3.51
C PHE A 221 -13.25 -0.94 -4.63
N ILE A 222 -14.48 -0.81 -5.13
CA ILE A 222 -14.97 -1.60 -6.26
C ILE A 222 -15.49 -0.63 -7.31
N SER A 223 -14.94 -0.69 -8.52
CA SER A 223 -15.47 0.01 -9.69
C SER A 223 -16.13 -0.98 -10.64
N THR A 224 -17.16 -0.53 -11.34
CA THR A 224 -17.87 -1.31 -12.36
C THR A 224 -18.53 -0.34 -13.34
N HIS A 225 -18.60 -0.74 -14.61
CA HIS A 225 -19.45 -0.07 -15.61
C HIS A 225 -20.79 -0.78 -15.81
N ASN A 226 -20.95 -1.97 -15.21
CA ASN A 226 -22.11 -2.82 -15.38
C ASN A 226 -23.17 -2.54 -14.29
N LEU A 227 -24.35 -2.11 -14.72
CA LEU A 227 -25.47 -1.76 -13.83
C LEU A 227 -26.13 -2.97 -13.17
N ASP A 228 -26.14 -4.14 -13.82
CA ASP A 228 -26.68 -5.35 -13.21
C ASP A 228 -25.80 -5.84 -12.07
N PHE A 229 -24.48 -5.76 -12.23
CA PHE A 229 -23.54 -6.04 -11.15
C PHE A 229 -23.60 -4.99 -10.04
N LEU A 230 -23.77 -3.71 -10.37
CA LEU A 230 -23.95 -2.65 -9.39
C LEU A 230 -25.13 -2.95 -8.44
N LYS A 231 -26.24 -3.51 -8.95
CA LYS A 231 -27.39 -3.90 -8.10
C LYS A 231 -27.03 -4.92 -7.03
N TYR A 232 -26.05 -5.77 -7.29
CA TYR A 232 -25.53 -6.72 -6.30
C TYR A 232 -24.53 -6.04 -5.36
N LEU A 233 -23.65 -5.16 -5.88
CA LEU A 233 -22.69 -4.42 -5.05
C LEU A 233 -23.36 -3.55 -3.98
N THR A 234 -24.50 -2.93 -4.29
CA THR A 234 -25.29 -2.14 -3.31
C THR A 234 -25.91 -3.01 -2.20
N GLN A 235 -26.05 -4.32 -2.45
CA GLN A 235 -26.59 -5.32 -1.52
C GLN A 235 -25.53 -6.03 -0.70
N LEU A 236 -24.23 -5.88 -1.04
CA LEU A 236 -23.14 -6.46 -0.26
C LEU A 236 -23.37 -6.19 1.22
N THR A 237 -23.24 -7.22 2.06
CA THR A 237 -23.54 -7.07 3.48
C THR A 237 -22.64 -5.99 4.04
N ALA A 238 -23.25 -4.84 4.31
CA ALA A 238 -22.66 -3.80 5.11
C ALA A 238 -22.35 -4.46 6.44
N MET A 239 -21.06 -4.78 6.65
CA MET A 239 -20.55 -5.28 7.90
C MET A 239 -21.05 -4.37 9.02
N GLY A 240 -22.03 -4.86 9.76
CA GLY A 240 -22.89 -4.03 10.60
C GLY A 240 -24.26 -4.65 10.90
N LYS A 241 -24.66 -5.75 10.24
CA LYS A 241 -25.84 -6.53 10.67
C LYS A 241 -25.56 -7.61 11.72
N ILE A 242 -24.29 -7.93 11.99
CA ILE A 242 -23.90 -9.02 12.91
C ILE A 242 -23.27 -8.48 14.21
N ASP A 243 -22.75 -7.24 14.22
CA ASP A 243 -22.25 -6.58 15.44
C ASP A 243 -22.47 -5.06 15.36
N HIS A 244 -23.17 -4.48 16.33
CA HIS A 244 -23.41 -3.04 16.43
C HIS A 244 -22.12 -2.21 16.61
N ARG A 245 -20.97 -2.86 16.79
CA ARG A 245 -19.66 -2.23 17.04
C ARG A 245 -18.90 -1.79 15.79
N LEU A 246 -19.27 -2.29 14.61
CA LEU A 246 -18.59 -1.98 13.34
C LEU A 246 -19.59 -1.33 12.38
N LYS A 247 -19.90 -0.04 12.57
CA LYS A 247 -20.59 0.73 11.53
C LYS A 247 -19.56 1.11 10.48
N ARG A 248 -19.36 0.28 9.46
CA ARG A 248 -18.58 0.71 8.28
C ARG A 248 -19.45 1.61 7.40
N GLU A 249 -18.93 2.78 7.10
CA GLU A 249 -19.57 3.73 6.19
C GLU A 249 -19.39 3.27 4.74
N ARG A 250 -20.46 3.31 3.95
CA ARG A 250 -20.43 3.05 2.50
C ARG A 250 -20.73 4.33 1.77
N ALA A 251 -20.04 4.54 0.65
CA ALA A 251 -20.27 5.68 -0.21
C ALA A 251 -20.21 5.25 -1.67
N PHE A 252 -21.20 5.67 -2.45
CA PHE A 252 -21.29 5.39 -3.88
C PHE A 252 -20.95 6.65 -4.67
N TYR A 253 -20.08 6.46 -5.67
CA TYR A 253 -19.63 7.54 -6.54
C TYR A 253 -19.85 7.14 -7.99
N GLN A 254 -20.12 8.13 -8.83
CA GLN A 254 -20.23 7.98 -10.27
C GLN A 254 -19.13 8.81 -10.93
N VAL A 255 -18.46 8.21 -11.90
CA VAL A 255 -17.48 8.90 -12.76
C VAL A 255 -18.19 9.29 -14.05
N GLU A 256 -18.22 10.57 -14.35
CA GLU A 256 -18.83 11.10 -15.57
C GLU A 256 -17.79 11.84 -16.41
N LYS A 257 -17.87 11.65 -17.73
CA LYS A 257 -17.07 12.41 -18.68
C LYS A 257 -17.82 13.68 -19.07
N ASN A 258 -17.18 14.83 -18.90
CA ASN A 258 -17.63 16.11 -19.41
C ASN A 258 -16.69 16.59 -20.54
N PHE A 259 -17.00 17.73 -21.16
CA PHE A 259 -16.18 18.30 -22.24
C PHE A 259 -14.75 18.68 -21.81
N LEU A 260 -14.52 18.93 -20.50
CA LEU A 260 -13.25 19.37 -19.93
C LEU A 260 -12.42 18.23 -19.30
N GLY A 261 -12.99 17.01 -19.18
CA GLY A 261 -12.34 15.87 -18.55
C GLY A 261 -13.32 14.95 -17.82
N SER A 262 -12.80 14.11 -16.93
CA SER A 262 -13.61 13.22 -16.08
C SER A 262 -13.82 13.86 -14.71
N LYS A 263 -15.05 13.78 -14.18
CA LYS A 263 -15.41 14.26 -12.85
C LYS A 263 -16.01 13.11 -12.03
N ILE A 264 -15.60 13.02 -10.77
CA ILE A 264 -16.22 12.13 -9.79
C ILE A 264 -17.31 12.94 -9.06
N LYS A 265 -18.52 12.40 -8.99
CA LYS A 265 -19.62 12.96 -8.20
C LYS A 265 -20.26 11.88 -7.33
N LYS A 266 -21.00 12.29 -6.30
CA LYS A 266 -21.81 11.35 -5.52
C LYS A 266 -22.83 10.69 -6.46
N MET A 267 -22.98 9.36 -6.34
CA MET A 267 -23.96 8.62 -7.12
C MET A 267 -25.38 9.11 -6.79
N ALA A 268 -26.26 9.11 -7.80
CA ALA A 268 -27.65 9.50 -7.60
C ALA A 268 -28.38 8.52 -6.65
N TYR A 269 -29.28 9.04 -5.82
CA TYR A 269 -29.96 8.28 -4.77
C TYR A 269 -30.69 7.03 -5.29
N HIS A 270 -31.33 7.15 -6.45
CA HIS A 270 -32.05 6.06 -7.09
C HIS A 270 -31.13 4.90 -7.53
N LEU A 271 -29.89 5.16 -7.91
CA LEU A 271 -28.92 4.09 -8.21
C LEU A 271 -28.39 3.42 -6.94
N GLU A 272 -28.22 4.21 -5.87
CA GLU A 272 -27.74 3.71 -4.57
C GLU A 272 -28.77 2.79 -3.89
N GLN A 273 -30.06 3.10 -3.96
CA GLN A 273 -31.13 2.35 -3.29
C GLN A 273 -31.68 1.17 -4.10
N ASN A 274 -31.03 0.76 -5.19
CA ASN A 274 -31.58 -0.22 -6.13
C ASN A 274 -33.00 0.14 -6.59
N SER A 275 -33.21 1.41 -6.94
CA SER A 275 -34.43 1.79 -7.62
C SER A 275 -34.51 0.95 -8.91
N SER A 276 -35.59 0.20 -9.06
CA SER A 276 -35.86 -0.52 -10.30
C SER A 276 -35.82 0.47 -11.48
N GLU A 277 -35.56 0.01 -12.72
CA GLU A 277 -35.69 0.90 -13.90
C GLU A 277 -37.06 1.60 -13.87
N PHE A 278 -38.09 0.92 -13.40
CA PHE A 278 -39.41 1.47 -13.16
C PHE A 278 -39.43 2.67 -12.20
N THR A 279 -38.74 2.60 -11.06
CA THR A 279 -38.63 3.70 -10.09
C THR A 279 -37.80 4.87 -10.65
N TYR A 280 -36.70 4.58 -11.35
CA TYR A 280 -35.91 5.63 -12.02
C TYR A 280 -36.72 6.37 -13.09
N LEU A 281 -37.47 5.63 -13.92
CA LEU A 281 -38.33 6.22 -14.93
C LEU A 281 -39.45 7.07 -14.30
N PHE A 282 -39.98 6.65 -13.16
CA PHE A 282 -40.92 7.47 -12.36
C PHE A 282 -40.26 8.78 -11.90
N GLU A 283 -39.05 8.72 -11.35
CA GLU A 283 -38.31 9.90 -10.89
C GLU A 283 -38.14 10.92 -12.02
N ILE A 284 -37.75 10.48 -13.22
CA ILE A 284 -37.60 11.39 -14.38
C ILE A 284 -38.91 12.10 -14.70
N ILE A 285 -40.03 11.36 -14.71
CA ILE A 285 -41.36 11.94 -14.94
C ILE A 285 -41.69 12.94 -13.83
N TYR A 286 -41.39 12.60 -12.57
CA TYR A 286 -41.60 13.47 -11.43
C TYR A 286 -40.78 14.78 -11.53
N GLN A 287 -39.49 14.70 -11.84
CA GLN A 287 -38.62 15.87 -12.01
C GLN A 287 -39.08 16.77 -13.16
N CYS A 288 -39.52 16.19 -14.28
CA CYS A 288 -40.09 16.95 -15.40
C CYS A 288 -41.37 17.71 -15.00
N SER A 289 -42.14 17.21 -14.02
CA SER A 289 -43.34 17.86 -13.51
C SER A 289 -43.04 19.05 -12.59
N LEU A 290 -41.92 18.99 -11.84
CA LEU A 290 -41.51 20.02 -10.89
C LEU A 290 -40.71 21.15 -11.53
N ALA A 291 -39.98 20.87 -12.60
CA ALA A 291 -39.11 21.85 -13.23
C ALA A 291 -39.92 23.03 -13.82
N ASN A 292 -39.50 24.24 -13.47
CA ASN A 292 -40.10 25.50 -13.94
C ASN A 292 -39.36 26.09 -15.17
N GLU A 293 -38.09 25.71 -15.37
CA GLU A 293 -37.26 26.11 -16.52
C GLU A 293 -36.31 24.98 -16.93
N VAL A 294 -35.83 24.98 -18.18
CA VAL A 294 -34.77 24.06 -18.65
C VAL A 294 -33.40 24.70 -18.44
N ASN A 295 -32.50 23.98 -17.80
CA ASN A 295 -31.10 24.35 -17.62
C ASN A 295 -30.18 23.17 -17.95
N ASP A 296 -28.87 23.39 -17.93
CA ASP A 296 -27.88 22.34 -18.24
C ASP A 296 -27.98 21.12 -17.32
N ASP A 297 -28.50 21.30 -16.10
CA ASP A 297 -28.66 20.22 -15.12
C ASP A 297 -29.86 19.31 -15.41
N ASN A 298 -30.93 19.82 -16.05
CA ASN A 298 -32.17 19.07 -16.28
C ASN A 298 -32.49 18.82 -17.77
N HIS A 299 -31.73 19.42 -18.70
CA HIS A 299 -31.96 19.32 -20.14
C HIS A 299 -32.06 17.87 -20.63
N LEU A 300 -31.25 16.96 -20.10
CA LEU A 300 -31.23 15.56 -20.51
C LEU A 300 -32.52 14.81 -20.12
N TYR A 301 -33.17 15.20 -19.02
CA TYR A 301 -34.45 14.64 -18.58
C TYR A 301 -35.57 15.00 -19.55
N PHE A 302 -35.61 16.27 -19.97
CA PHE A 302 -36.57 16.77 -20.94
C PHE A 302 -36.35 16.17 -22.33
N TYR A 303 -35.09 16.11 -22.77
CA TYR A 303 -34.74 15.54 -24.08
C TYR A 303 -35.18 14.08 -24.22
N ASN A 304 -35.01 13.27 -23.17
CA ASN A 304 -35.37 11.85 -23.19
C ASN A 304 -36.79 11.56 -22.66
N PHE A 305 -37.58 12.58 -22.33
CA PHE A 305 -38.86 12.42 -21.64
C PHE A 305 -39.80 11.45 -22.35
N ALA A 306 -39.97 11.59 -23.67
CA ALA A 306 -40.89 10.76 -24.44
C ALA A 306 -40.56 9.26 -24.33
N ASN A 307 -39.29 8.90 -24.47
CA ASN A 307 -38.86 7.49 -24.37
C ASN A 307 -39.00 6.96 -22.94
N ASN A 308 -38.64 7.78 -21.95
CA ASN A 308 -38.74 7.40 -20.54
C ASN A 308 -40.20 7.22 -20.10
N ALA A 309 -41.09 8.14 -20.48
CA ALA A 309 -42.52 8.07 -20.22
C ALA A 309 -43.17 6.85 -20.90
N ARG A 310 -42.79 6.54 -22.15
CA ARG A 310 -43.25 5.35 -22.86
C ARG A 310 -42.90 4.07 -22.09
N LYS A 311 -41.61 3.88 -21.80
CA LYS A 311 -41.11 2.71 -21.06
C LYS A 311 -41.79 2.56 -19.71
N PHE A 312 -41.93 3.66 -18.96
CA PHE A 312 -42.59 3.64 -17.65
C PHE A 312 -44.02 3.12 -17.76
N LEU A 313 -44.78 3.64 -18.72
CA LEU A 313 -46.19 3.29 -18.90
C LEU A 313 -46.36 1.88 -19.47
N GLU A 314 -45.47 1.41 -20.32
CA GLU A 314 -45.44 0.01 -20.76
C GLU A 314 -45.28 -0.92 -19.56
N ILE A 315 -44.29 -0.67 -18.71
CA ILE A 315 -44.05 -1.45 -17.49
C ILE A 315 -45.26 -1.35 -16.55
N TYR A 316 -45.74 -0.14 -16.28
CA TYR A 316 -46.85 0.14 -15.36
C TYR A 316 -48.15 -0.56 -15.78
N THR A 317 -48.54 -0.35 -17.05
CA THR A 317 -49.79 -0.94 -17.56
C THR A 317 -49.69 -2.44 -17.77
N TYR A 318 -48.48 -3.00 -17.97
CA TYR A 318 -48.28 -4.44 -17.96
C TYR A 318 -48.54 -5.03 -16.57
N TYR A 319 -48.06 -4.40 -15.50
CA TYR A 319 -48.35 -4.85 -14.13
C TYR A 319 -49.84 -4.74 -13.77
N LEU A 320 -50.54 -3.71 -14.25
CA LEU A 320 -51.99 -3.58 -14.06
C LEU A 320 -52.80 -4.58 -14.90
N PHE A 321 -52.33 -4.87 -16.13
CA PHE A 321 -53.04 -5.70 -17.10
C PHE A 321 -52.10 -6.75 -17.71
N PRO A 322 -51.68 -7.79 -16.94
CA PRO A 322 -50.70 -8.79 -17.36
C PRO A 322 -51.32 -9.82 -18.33
N ASN A 323 -51.71 -9.34 -19.51
CA ASN A 323 -52.26 -10.15 -20.58
C ASN A 323 -51.30 -10.12 -21.79
N PRO A 324 -50.69 -11.25 -22.18
CA PRO A 324 -49.72 -11.31 -23.27
C PRO A 324 -50.34 -11.06 -24.65
N ILE A 325 -51.67 -11.16 -24.79
CA ILE A 325 -52.39 -10.93 -26.05
C ILE A 325 -52.63 -9.43 -26.28
N LEU A 326 -52.74 -8.63 -25.20
CA LEU A 326 -52.98 -7.19 -25.32
C LEU A 326 -51.71 -6.49 -25.83
N LYS A 327 -51.86 -5.71 -26.89
CA LYS A 327 -50.81 -4.79 -27.36
C LYS A 327 -50.71 -3.58 -26.43
N ASP A 328 -49.56 -2.91 -26.40
CA ASP A 328 -49.32 -1.78 -25.49
C ASP A 328 -50.37 -0.68 -25.62
N ARG A 329 -50.75 -0.33 -26.86
CA ARG A 329 -51.84 0.65 -27.11
C ARG A 329 -53.16 0.24 -26.46
N GLN A 330 -53.49 -1.05 -26.44
CA GLN A 330 -54.72 -1.55 -25.82
C GLN A 330 -54.63 -1.48 -24.29
N ARG A 331 -53.46 -1.75 -23.71
CA ARG A 331 -53.22 -1.57 -22.27
C ARG A 331 -53.32 -0.11 -21.85
N LEU A 332 -52.73 0.80 -22.65
CA LEU A 332 -52.86 2.25 -22.45
C LEU A 332 -54.31 2.73 -22.55
N GLN A 333 -55.08 2.23 -23.52
CA GLN A 333 -56.51 2.52 -23.63
C GLN A 333 -57.31 2.03 -22.42
N LYS A 334 -56.98 0.84 -21.89
CA LYS A 334 -57.60 0.37 -20.64
C LYS A 334 -57.26 1.24 -19.44
N PHE A 335 -56.04 1.75 -19.38
CA PHE A 335 -55.59 2.59 -18.27
C PHE A 335 -56.19 4.02 -18.31
N TRP A 336 -56.26 4.65 -19.48
CA TRP A 336 -56.79 6.01 -19.65
C TRP A 336 -58.29 6.10 -19.99
N GLY A 337 -58.92 5.00 -20.40
CA GLY A 337 -60.29 4.99 -20.92
C GLY A 337 -60.38 5.46 -22.39
N GLU A 338 -61.57 5.84 -22.82
CA GLU A 338 -61.82 6.24 -24.23
C GLU A 338 -61.08 7.50 -24.67
N ARG A 339 -60.71 8.37 -23.71
CA ARG A 339 -59.93 9.59 -23.97
C ARG A 339 -58.45 9.35 -23.71
N LEU A 340 -57.79 8.62 -24.61
CA LEU A 340 -56.33 8.58 -24.63
C LEU A 340 -55.82 10.01 -24.94
N PRO A 341 -55.03 10.64 -24.05
CA PRO A 341 -54.47 11.95 -24.34
C PRO A 341 -53.69 11.93 -25.67
N ARG A 342 -53.91 12.93 -26.55
CA ARG A 342 -53.28 13.02 -27.90
C ARG A 342 -51.75 12.89 -27.89
N ILE A 343 -51.14 13.21 -26.77
CA ILE A 343 -49.70 13.09 -26.48
C ILE A 343 -49.16 11.66 -26.63
N PHE A 344 -50.00 10.63 -26.44
CA PHE A 344 -49.61 9.23 -26.63
C PHE A 344 -49.83 8.74 -28.07
N SER A 345 -50.62 9.43 -28.91
CA SER A 345 -50.93 8.95 -30.25
C SER A 345 -49.94 9.40 -31.33
N GLU A 346 -49.25 10.54 -31.15
CA GLU A 346 -48.45 11.14 -32.23
C GLU A 346 -46.97 11.43 -31.89
N ARG A 347 -46.60 11.79 -30.65
CA ARG A 347 -45.21 12.16 -30.30
C ARG A 347 -44.45 11.07 -29.55
N ILE A 348 -45.01 10.53 -28.48
CA ILE A 348 -44.34 9.49 -27.66
C ILE A 348 -44.08 8.20 -28.45
N ASN A 349 -44.99 7.85 -29.38
CA ASN A 349 -44.88 6.67 -30.23
C ASN A 349 -44.08 6.88 -31.52
N HIS A 350 -43.95 8.11 -32.02
CA HIS A 350 -43.28 8.38 -33.32
C HIS A 350 -41.84 8.90 -33.14
N ASP A 351 -41.60 9.79 -32.17
CA ASP A 351 -40.26 10.33 -31.89
C ASP A 351 -39.42 9.37 -31.03
N GLY A 352 -40.06 8.52 -30.23
CA GLY A 352 -39.38 7.51 -29.40
C GLY A 352 -38.65 6.42 -30.19
N SER A 353 -39.09 6.13 -31.42
CA SER A 353 -38.41 5.20 -32.35
C SER A 353 -37.34 5.87 -33.23
N HIS A 354 -37.32 7.20 -33.30
CA HIS A 354 -36.44 8.00 -34.15
C HIS A 354 -35.41 8.83 -33.36
N ALA A 355 -35.17 8.52 -32.08
CA ALA A 355 -34.21 9.21 -31.20
C ALA A 355 -32.75 9.23 -31.68
N VAL A 356 -32.44 8.70 -32.87
CA VAL A 356 -31.14 8.80 -33.55
C VAL A 356 -31.03 10.07 -34.43
N THR A 357 -32.12 10.80 -34.70
CA THR A 357 -32.10 11.88 -35.73
C THR A 357 -32.53 13.26 -35.22
N ILE A 358 -32.21 13.63 -33.96
CA ILE A 358 -32.42 15.01 -33.46
C ILE A 358 -31.09 15.58 -32.95
N LEU A 359 -30.10 15.65 -33.83
CA LEU A 359 -28.92 16.51 -33.64
C LEU A 359 -29.20 17.96 -34.06
N GLU A 360 -30.36 18.26 -34.66
CA GLU A 360 -30.69 19.57 -35.25
C GLU A 360 -31.83 20.33 -34.55
N GLY A 361 -32.58 19.71 -33.65
CA GLY A 361 -33.73 20.34 -32.98
C GLY A 361 -33.40 20.92 -31.61
N LYS A 362 -33.28 22.26 -31.50
CA LYS A 362 -33.33 22.92 -30.19
C LYS A 362 -34.69 22.63 -29.53
N LEU A 363 -34.70 22.11 -28.29
CA LEU A 363 -35.93 22.08 -27.47
C LEU A 363 -36.50 23.50 -27.42
N THR A 364 -37.73 23.70 -27.89
CA THR A 364 -38.36 25.01 -27.82
C THR A 364 -39.06 25.19 -26.46
N LEU A 365 -39.29 26.44 -26.03
CA LEU A 365 -40.08 26.73 -24.82
C LEU A 365 -41.48 26.09 -24.86
N ARG A 366 -42.04 25.91 -26.07
CA ARG A 366 -43.31 25.23 -26.29
C ARG A 366 -43.23 23.74 -25.94
N ASP A 367 -42.13 23.08 -26.32
CA ASP A 367 -41.92 21.67 -26.02
C ASP A 367 -41.70 21.45 -24.51
N PHE A 368 -41.03 22.38 -23.83
CA PHE A 368 -40.89 22.35 -22.37
C PHE A 368 -42.24 22.42 -21.64
N SER A 369 -43.08 23.41 -21.96
CA SER A 369 -44.39 23.56 -21.33
C SER A 369 -45.29 22.34 -21.58
N GLU A 370 -45.14 21.69 -22.72
CA GLU A 370 -45.89 20.49 -23.06
C GLU A 370 -45.38 19.26 -22.31
N ILE A 371 -44.04 19.07 -22.20
CA ILE A 371 -43.44 18.00 -21.41
C ILE A 371 -43.86 18.11 -19.94
N ASN A 372 -43.81 19.31 -19.35
CA ASN A 372 -44.22 19.53 -17.97
C ASN A 372 -45.71 19.20 -17.76
N ALA A 373 -46.58 19.65 -18.67
CA ALA A 373 -48.01 19.34 -18.62
C ALA A 373 -48.28 17.83 -18.75
N ASN A 374 -47.55 17.14 -19.63
CA ASN A 374 -47.67 15.69 -19.83
C ASN A 374 -47.19 14.90 -18.61
N ALA A 375 -46.07 15.32 -18.00
CA ALA A 375 -45.57 14.74 -16.77
C ALA A 375 -46.62 14.87 -15.65
N LYS A 376 -47.17 16.07 -15.45
CA LYS A 376 -48.26 16.31 -14.47
C LYS A 376 -49.47 15.42 -14.74
N LEU A 377 -49.90 15.31 -16.00
CA LEU A 377 -51.03 14.48 -16.38
C LEU A 377 -50.80 12.98 -16.05
N ILE A 378 -49.60 12.46 -16.31
CA ILE A 378 -49.23 11.09 -15.94
C ILE A 378 -49.33 10.91 -14.43
N LEU A 379 -48.71 11.80 -13.64
CA LEU A 379 -48.69 11.70 -12.18
C LEU A 379 -50.10 11.81 -11.57
N THR A 380 -50.92 12.75 -12.05
CA THR A 380 -52.33 12.87 -11.63
C THR A 380 -53.07 11.57 -11.91
N LYS A 381 -52.88 10.97 -13.09
CA LYS A 381 -53.55 9.72 -13.43
C LYS A 381 -53.09 8.55 -12.56
N LEU A 382 -51.79 8.45 -12.25
CA LEU A 382 -51.26 7.44 -11.34
C LEU A 382 -51.89 7.57 -9.95
N ASN A 383 -51.95 8.79 -9.40
CA ASN A 383 -52.55 9.06 -8.11
C ASN A 383 -54.06 8.75 -8.08
N GLU A 384 -54.80 9.12 -9.13
CA GLU A 384 -56.23 8.78 -9.26
C GLU A 384 -56.49 7.27 -9.32
N CYS A 385 -55.63 6.52 -10.01
CA CYS A 385 -55.81 5.08 -10.20
C CYS A 385 -55.38 4.25 -8.99
N ASN A 386 -54.25 4.59 -8.36
CA ASN A 386 -53.75 3.91 -7.18
C ASN A 386 -52.94 4.87 -6.28
N PRO A 387 -53.62 5.59 -5.36
CA PRO A 387 -52.98 6.54 -4.47
C PRO A 387 -51.90 5.91 -3.58
N GLU A 388 -52.12 4.68 -3.10
CA GLU A 388 -51.18 3.98 -2.22
C GLU A 388 -49.87 3.69 -2.95
N GLN A 389 -49.95 3.12 -4.16
CA GLN A 389 -48.76 2.88 -4.98
C GLN A 389 -48.06 4.18 -5.40
N TYR A 390 -48.82 5.25 -5.68
CA TYR A 390 -48.25 6.55 -6.01
C TYR A 390 -47.45 7.13 -4.83
N ASN A 391 -47.97 7.05 -3.61
CA ASN A 391 -47.24 7.48 -2.40
C ASN A 391 -45.97 6.65 -2.19
N SER A 392 -46.03 5.32 -2.33
CA SER A 392 -44.82 4.48 -2.24
C SER A 392 -43.78 4.83 -3.32
N LEU A 393 -44.23 5.23 -4.51
CA LEU A 393 -43.34 5.70 -5.57
C LEU A 393 -42.67 7.04 -5.20
N LEU A 394 -43.38 7.98 -4.58
CA LEU A 394 -42.80 9.22 -4.06
C LEU A 394 -41.76 8.93 -2.97
N GLU A 395 -42.09 8.08 -2.00
CA GLU A 395 -41.17 7.66 -0.94
C GLU A 395 -39.89 7.03 -1.52
N SER A 396 -40.04 6.20 -2.56
CA SER A 396 -38.90 5.50 -3.19
C SER A 396 -37.89 6.41 -3.87
N ILE A 397 -38.30 7.62 -4.27
CA ILE A 397 -37.43 8.65 -4.85
C ILE A 397 -37.02 9.71 -3.81
N GLY A 398 -37.39 9.54 -2.55
CA GLY A 398 -37.12 10.49 -1.47
C GLY A 398 -37.95 11.79 -1.56
N ALA A 399 -39.08 11.78 -2.27
CA ALA A 399 -40.03 12.88 -2.30
C ALA A 399 -41.09 12.67 -1.19
N THR A 400 -41.35 13.71 -0.38
CA THR A 400 -42.37 13.70 0.69
C THR A 400 -43.57 14.55 0.35
#